data_AF-A0A3D3E3S3-F1
#
_entry.id   AF-A0A3D3E3S3-F1
#
_cell.length_a   1.000
_cell.length_b   1.000
_cell.length_c   1.000
_cell.angle_alpha   90.00
_cell.angle_beta   90.00
_cell.angle_gamma   90.00
#
_symmetry.space_group_name_H-M   'P 1'
#
loop_
_entity.id
_entity.type
_entity.pdbx_description
1 polymer ?
#
loop_
_entity_poly.entity_id
_entity_poly.type
_entity_poly.pdbx_seq_one_letter_code
_entity_poly.pdbx_strand_id
1 'polypeptide(L)'
;MKNKQLIRQQQAQLLMRENAISIVELAACLGADEKKLEAMVGEHATKTLTDTLARLMEQTFSKPAGWLDSAEDGGISFDLFG
;
A
#
# COMPACT_ATOMS: atom_id res chain seq x y z
N MET A 1 10.93 -1.38 -13.62
CA MET A 1 9.65 -0.64 -13.68
C MET A 1 8.42 -1.54 -13.47
N LYS A 2 8.18 -2.60 -14.27
CA LYS A 2 7.06 -3.54 -14.06
C LYS A 2 7.03 -4.18 -12.66
N ASN A 3 8.20 -4.45 -12.09
CA ASN A 3 8.32 -5.08 -10.77
C ASN A 3 7.82 -4.15 -9.63
N LYS A 4 8.14 -2.85 -9.67
CA LYS A 4 7.74 -1.89 -8.61
C LYS A 4 6.22 -1.70 -8.54
N GLN A 5 5.56 -1.62 -9.69
CA GLN A 5 4.11 -1.51 -9.75
C GLN A 5 3.43 -2.75 -9.16
N LEU A 6 3.91 -3.93 -9.53
CA LEU A 6 3.39 -5.19 -9.01
C LEU A 6 3.61 -5.33 -7.50
N ILE A 7 4.81 -5.01 -7.00
CA ILE A 7 5.12 -5.03 -5.57
C ILE A 7 4.19 -4.09 -4.81
N ARG A 8 4.02 -2.85 -5.27
CA ARG A 8 3.11 -1.89 -4.64
C ARG A 8 1.66 -2.37 -4.60
N GLN A 9 1.18 -2.95 -5.71
CA GLN A 9 -0.16 -3.52 -5.77
C GLN A 9 -0.32 -4.66 -4.76
N GLN A 10 0.63 -5.59 -4.73
CA GLN A 10 0.61 -6.74 -3.81
C GLN A 10 0.68 -6.29 -2.35
N GLN A 11 1.54 -5.33 -2.01
CA GLN A 11 1.66 -4.80 -0.66
C GLN A 11 0.42 -4.01 -0.23
N ALA A 12 -0.20 -3.27 -1.15
CA ALA A 12 -1.49 -2.62 -0.89
C ALA A 12 -2.61 -3.65 -0.63
N GLN A 13 -2.65 -4.74 -1.40
CA GLN A 13 -3.59 -5.84 -1.18
C GLN A 13 -3.34 -6.55 0.15
N LEU A 14 -2.06 -6.78 0.50
CA LEU A 14 -1.68 -7.34 1.79
C LEU A 14 -2.18 -6.45 2.93
N LEU A 15 -1.93 -5.16 2.85
CA LEU A 15 -2.36 -4.18 3.85
C LEU A 15 -3.89 -4.17 4.00
N MET A 16 -4.64 -4.19 2.90
CA MET A 16 -6.11 -4.30 2.95
C MET A 16 -6.57 -5.58 3.66
N ARG A 17 -5.93 -6.71 3.36
CA ARG A 17 -6.21 -8.00 4.01
C ARG A 17 -5.85 -8.00 5.50
N GLU A 18 -4.68 -7.48 5.87
CA GLU A 18 -4.20 -7.39 7.27
C GLU A 18 -5.12 -6.54 8.13
N ASN A 19 -5.65 -5.44 7.57
CA ASN A 19 -6.52 -4.52 8.28
C ASN A 19 -8.01 -4.88 8.13
N ALA A 20 -8.34 -5.94 7.39
CA ALA A 20 -9.70 -6.36 7.06
C ALA A 20 -10.56 -5.23 6.45
N ILE A 21 -9.96 -4.43 5.57
CA ILE A 21 -10.63 -3.31 4.88
C ILE A 21 -10.74 -3.58 3.38
N SER A 22 -11.81 -3.07 2.81
CA SER A 22 -12.06 -2.98 1.37
C SER A 22 -11.35 -1.77 0.76
N ILE A 23 -11.38 -1.68 -0.57
CA ILE A 23 -10.82 -0.53 -1.28
C ILE A 23 -11.58 0.78 -1.01
N VAL A 24 -12.89 0.68 -0.73
CA VAL A 24 -13.73 1.83 -0.37
C VAL A 24 -13.24 2.43 0.93
N GLU A 25 -12.98 1.57 1.92
CA GLU A 25 -12.45 1.98 3.22
C GLU A 25 -11.02 2.50 3.09
N LEU A 26 -10.17 1.85 2.28
CA LEU A 26 -8.84 2.35 1.98
C LEU A 26 -8.88 3.75 1.36
N ALA A 27 -9.77 3.98 0.39
CA ALA A 27 -9.94 5.29 -0.25
C ALA A 27 -10.39 6.36 0.76
N ALA A 28 -11.30 6.00 1.67
CA ALA A 28 -11.72 6.88 2.76
C ALA A 28 -10.56 7.23 3.70
N CYS A 29 -9.73 6.25 4.09
CA CYS A 29 -8.55 6.48 4.94
C CYS A 29 -7.50 7.40 4.28
N LEU A 30 -7.38 7.34 2.94
CA LEU A 30 -6.40 8.14 2.19
C LEU A 30 -6.96 9.48 1.69
N GLY A 31 -8.26 9.74 1.86
CA GLY A 31 -8.92 10.88 1.22
C GLY A 31 -8.81 10.86 -0.30
N ALA A 32 -8.79 9.66 -0.90
CA ALA A 32 -8.60 9.44 -2.33
C ALA A 32 -9.92 9.03 -3.03
N ASP A 33 -9.96 9.21 -4.34
CA ASP A 33 -11.08 8.71 -5.15
C ASP A 33 -10.98 7.19 -5.30
N GLU A 34 -12.06 6.48 -4.96
CA GLU A 34 -12.15 5.02 -4.98
C GLU A 34 -11.82 4.44 -6.36
N LYS A 35 -12.38 4.99 -7.44
CA LYS A 35 -12.17 4.47 -8.80
C LYS A 35 -10.72 4.63 -9.24
N LYS A 36 -10.07 5.73 -8.86
CA LYS A 36 -8.64 5.92 -9.11
C LYS A 36 -7.82 4.93 -8.31
N LEU A 37 -8.19 4.66 -7.06
CA LEU A 37 -7.51 3.70 -6.21
C LEU A 37 -7.64 2.27 -6.76
N GLU A 38 -8.85 1.89 -7.19
CA GLU A 38 -9.14 0.59 -7.84
C GLU A 38 -8.27 0.38 -9.08
N ALA A 39 -8.13 1.40 -9.92
CA ALA A 39 -7.26 1.34 -11.08
C ALA A 39 -5.77 1.13 -10.71
N MET A 40 -5.35 1.44 -9.49
CA MET A 40 -3.96 1.35 -9.03
C MET A 40 -3.65 0.10 -8.19
N VAL A 41 -4.56 -0.34 -7.31
CA VAL A 41 -4.32 -1.42 -6.34
C VAL A 41 -5.35 -2.55 -6.40
N GLY A 42 -6.39 -2.42 -7.24
CA GLY A 42 -7.39 -3.45 -7.47
C GLY A 42 -6.82 -4.71 -8.13
N GLU A 43 -7.63 -5.75 -8.24
CA GLU A 43 -7.23 -7.05 -8.80
C GLU A 43 -6.73 -6.93 -10.25
N HIS A 44 -7.30 -6.00 -11.00
CA HIS A 44 -6.94 -5.69 -12.39
C HIS A 44 -6.32 -4.30 -12.51
N ALA A 45 -5.33 -3.98 -11.66
CA ALA A 45 -4.66 -2.68 -11.69
C ALA A 45 -4.12 -2.33 -13.08
N THR A 46 -4.58 -1.20 -13.63
CA THR A 46 -4.19 -0.66 -14.95
C THR A 46 -3.28 0.57 -14.84
N LYS A 47 -3.15 1.13 -13.64
CA LYS A 47 -2.38 2.33 -13.32
C LYS A 47 -1.33 2.03 -12.26
N THR A 48 -0.32 2.89 -12.21
CA THR A 48 0.75 2.79 -11.23
C THR A 48 0.40 3.58 -9.98
N LEU A 49 0.55 2.98 -8.80
CA LEU A 49 0.50 3.69 -7.52
C LEU A 49 1.65 4.69 -7.45
N THR A 50 1.33 5.98 -7.35
CA THR A 50 2.33 7.06 -7.33
C THR A 50 3.17 7.02 -6.07
N ASP A 51 4.38 7.61 -6.11
CA ASP A 51 5.25 7.67 -4.94
C ASP A 51 4.58 8.43 -3.77
N THR A 52 3.89 9.54 -4.05
CA THR A 52 3.15 10.30 -3.04
C THR A 52 2.08 9.46 -2.36
N LEU A 53 1.29 8.73 -3.13
CA LEU A 53 0.20 7.92 -2.59
C LEU A 53 0.73 6.68 -1.85
N ALA A 54 1.85 6.11 -2.30
CA ALA A 54 2.55 5.06 -1.57
C ALA A 54 3.06 5.55 -0.20
N ARG A 55 3.74 6.71 -0.15
CA ARG A 55 4.19 7.28 1.14
C ARG A 55 3.03 7.64 2.06
N LEU A 56 1.91 8.13 1.50
CA LEU A 56 0.70 8.39 2.29
C LEU A 56 0.13 7.10 2.89
N MET A 57 -0.01 6.04 2.08
CA MET A 57 -0.47 4.73 2.58
C MET A 57 0.43 4.19 3.69
N GLU A 58 1.75 4.26 3.55
CA GLU A 58 2.67 3.82 4.59
C GLU A 58 2.45 4.57 5.90
N GLN A 59 2.25 5.90 5.84
CA GLN A 59 1.95 6.70 7.03
C GLN A 59 0.60 6.36 7.65
N THR A 60 -0.46 6.25 6.84
CA THR A 60 -1.82 5.95 7.31
C THR A 60 -1.90 4.62 8.05
N PHE A 61 -1.08 3.64 7.65
CA PHE A 61 -1.07 2.29 8.22
C PHE A 61 0.19 1.98 9.03
N SER A 62 0.92 3.00 9.46
CA SER A 62 2.11 2.90 10.33
C SER A 62 3.17 1.91 9.82
N LYS A 63 3.35 1.82 8.50
CA LYS A 63 4.43 1.06 7.86
C LYS A 63 5.66 1.96 7.66
N PRO A 64 6.89 1.41 7.67
CA PRO A 64 8.09 2.19 7.45
C PRO A 64 8.16 2.72 6.01
N ALA A 65 8.86 3.84 5.83
CA ALA A 65 9.04 4.45 4.52
C ALA A 65 9.73 3.46 3.57
N GLY A 66 9.14 3.23 2.39
CA GLY A 66 9.69 2.28 1.41
C GLY A 66 9.12 0.87 1.53
N TRP A 67 8.27 0.58 2.51
CA TRP A 67 7.65 -0.73 2.69
C TRP A 67 6.85 -1.17 1.44
N LEU A 68 6.06 -0.28 0.83
CA LEU A 68 5.32 -0.57 -0.41
C LEU A 68 6.23 -0.81 -1.62
N ASP A 69 7.52 -0.45 -1.54
CA ASP A 69 8.50 -0.66 -2.59
C ASP A 69 9.28 -1.97 -2.45
N SER A 70 9.20 -2.62 -1.28
CA SER A 70 9.90 -3.86 -0.99
C SER A 70 8.95 -5.06 -1.03
N ALA A 71 9.41 -6.17 -1.59
CA ALA A 71 8.70 -7.44 -1.56
C ALA A 71 8.99 -8.26 -0.30
N GLU A 72 9.88 -7.77 0.57
CA GLU A 72 10.20 -8.46 1.82
C GLU A 72 9.00 -8.37 2.78
N ASP A 73 8.61 -9.53 3.32
CA ASP A 73 7.69 -9.60 4.46
C ASP A 73 8.16 -8.60 5.50
N GLY A 74 7.23 -7.80 6.03
CA GLY A 74 7.50 -6.74 7.01
C GLY A 74 7.99 -7.25 8.36
N GLY A 75 9.06 -8.05 8.39
CA GLY A 75 9.87 -8.34 9.55
C GLY A 75 10.70 -7.12 9.90
N ILE A 76 10.03 -6.09 10.42
CA ILE A 76 10.71 -5.00 11.07
C ILE A 76 11.23 -5.55 12.39
N SER A 77 12.51 -5.95 12.44
CA SER A 77 13.26 -6.06 13.69
C SER A 77 13.48 -4.65 14.24
N PHE A 78 12.43 -4.00 14.72
CA PHE A 78 12.56 -2.86 15.60
C PHE A 78 12.70 -3.43 17.01
N ASP A 79 13.91 -3.37 17.55
CA ASP A 79 14.06 -3.42 18.99
C ASP A 79 13.37 -2.17 19.55
N LEU A 80 12.22 -2.37 20.20
CA LEU A 80 11.44 -1.30 20.82
C LEU A 80 12.09 -0.80 22.14
N PHE A 81 13.35 -1.17 22.40
CA PHE A 81 14.13 -0.81 23.58
C PHE A 81 15.59 -0.40 23.27
N GLY A 82 15.84 0.24 22.12
CA GLY A 82 17.17 0.79 21.75
C GLY A 82 17.30 2.29 21.99
#